data_AF-A0A2H5Z6V0-F1
#
_entry.id   AF-A0A2H5Z6V0-F1
#
_cell.length_a   1.000
_cell.length_b   1.000
_cell.length_c   1.000
_cell.angle_alpha   90.00
_cell.angle_beta   90.00
_cell.angle_gamma   90.00
#
_symmetry.space_group_name_H-M   'P 1'
#
loop_
_entity.id
_entity.type
_entity.pdbx_description
1 polymer ?
#
loop_
_entity_poly.entity_id
_entity_poly.type
_entity_poly.pdbx_seq_one_letter_code
_entity_poly.pdbx_strand_id
1 'polypeptide(L)'
;MTIDSLVDQLLERLRQDPELRRQLAQLLFGRELAELTSHVQQLAELLGQLAETVNKGFRRIDERFMNVEARLEELSRIVAEHSVQQRETTAQIAALTERERAMTSHIEGLASQQRETWTQIAALTEQQRETTAQILALTEQIERVEAQIAALTARTAQVEAQIAALTEQQRETSAQIAALTARMERVEAQIASLTERMERVEAQIASLTERMEQVETQIALLVEIVRKHDERLEHLAAMVERHDRRLERVLGWSLEVWARDRAPAIFGRWMEKTQVVEPAEVRRRAREVLSRDDVHRLLDADIIASGVLDEHPARPTVWLVIEVSATIDRNDVQRVLEWSELLRRVVPDVIPVVLGETVTEGGRSAASEQRVVLVRNGSIIGWTEAVERWVTSSAS
;
A
#
# COMPACT_ATOMS: atom_id res chain seq x y z
N MET A 1 -218.91 113.18 39.23
CA MET A 1 -218.48 113.35 37.82
C MET A 1 -217.02 112.94 37.75
N THR A 2 -216.67 112.20 36.71
CA THR A 2 -215.76 111.05 36.70
C THR A 2 -214.29 111.38 37.00
N ILE A 3 -213.64 110.42 37.67
CA ILE A 3 -212.24 110.44 38.13
C ILE A 3 -211.23 110.74 37.00
N ASP A 4 -211.62 110.62 35.71
CA ASP A 4 -210.77 110.99 34.56
C ASP A 4 -210.27 112.43 34.58
N SER A 5 -211.06 113.40 35.07
CA SER A 5 -210.62 114.80 35.20
C SER A 5 -209.52 115.02 36.24
N LEU A 6 -209.35 114.08 37.18
CA LEU A 6 -208.35 114.15 38.25
C LEU A 6 -206.98 113.61 37.79
N VAL A 7 -206.98 112.70 36.82
CA VAL A 7 -205.77 112.09 36.26
C VAL A 7 -205.00 113.09 35.38
N ASP A 8 -205.70 113.87 34.54
CA ASP A 8 -205.06 114.90 33.71
C ASP A 8 -204.48 116.05 34.55
N GLN A 9 -205.17 116.45 35.62
CA GLN A 9 -204.62 117.42 36.58
C GLN A 9 -203.39 116.88 37.32
N LEU A 10 -203.33 115.57 37.59
CA LEU A 10 -202.18 114.92 38.22
C LEU A 10 -200.97 114.83 37.28
N LEU A 11 -201.18 114.55 35.99
CA LEU A 11 -200.13 114.50 34.98
C LEU A 11 -199.53 115.89 34.71
N GLU A 12 -200.36 116.94 34.71
CA GLU A 12 -199.87 118.31 34.54
C GLU A 12 -199.12 118.80 35.79
N ARG A 13 -199.55 118.37 37.00
CA ARG A 13 -198.82 118.64 38.26
C ARG A 13 -197.48 117.91 38.34
N LEU A 14 -197.41 116.67 37.82
CA LEU A 14 -196.16 115.89 37.69
C LEU A 14 -195.16 116.52 36.72
N ARG A 15 -195.63 117.28 35.72
CA ARG A 15 -194.77 118.04 34.80
C ARG A 15 -194.23 119.34 35.39
N GLN A 16 -194.97 120.01 36.27
CA GLN A 16 -194.60 121.34 36.75
C GLN A 16 -193.94 121.34 38.14
N ASP A 17 -194.06 120.26 38.92
CA ASP A 17 -193.48 120.15 40.26
C ASP A 17 -192.29 119.17 40.30
N PRO A 18 -191.04 119.66 40.42
CA PRO A 18 -189.84 118.83 40.53
C PRO A 18 -189.84 117.92 41.76
N GLU A 19 -190.53 118.29 42.84
CA GLU A 19 -190.51 117.53 44.10
C GLU A 19 -191.44 116.31 44.03
N LEU A 20 -192.54 116.43 43.28
CA LEU A 20 -193.43 115.32 42.94
C LEU A 20 -192.74 114.31 42.00
N ARG A 21 -191.88 114.80 41.11
CA ARG A 21 -190.98 113.96 40.29
C ARG A 21 -189.94 113.21 41.12
N ARG A 22 -189.45 113.82 42.21
CA ARG A 22 -188.55 113.18 43.18
C ARG A 22 -189.22 111.98 43.86
N GLN A 23 -190.49 112.11 44.26
CA GLN A 23 -191.23 111.04 44.92
C GLN A 23 -191.59 109.89 43.97
N LEU A 24 -191.97 110.17 42.72
CA LEU A 24 -192.28 109.13 41.72
C LEU A 24 -191.03 108.39 41.24
N ALA A 25 -189.90 109.09 41.05
CA ALA A 25 -188.62 108.48 40.66
C ALA A 25 -188.01 107.63 41.80
N GLN A 26 -188.23 108.01 43.07
CA GLN A 26 -187.90 107.16 44.22
C GLN A 26 -188.79 105.92 44.34
N LEU A 27 -190.09 106.04 44.03
CA LEU A 27 -191.05 104.92 44.04
C LEU A 27 -190.87 103.93 42.89
N LEU A 28 -190.42 104.40 41.72
CA LEU A 28 -190.30 103.57 40.52
C LEU A 28 -188.89 103.03 40.24
N PHE A 29 -187.82 103.76 40.60
CA PHE A 29 -186.46 103.46 40.14
C PHE A 29 -185.37 103.52 41.22
N GLY A 30 -185.77 103.58 42.50
CA GLY A 30 -184.83 103.71 43.63
C GLY A 30 -183.85 102.54 43.79
N ARG A 31 -184.16 101.36 43.22
CA ARG A 31 -183.27 100.17 43.26
C ARG A 31 -182.39 100.03 42.02
N GLU A 32 -182.90 100.21 40.80
CA GLU A 32 -182.10 99.93 39.59
C GLU A 32 -180.94 100.94 39.38
N LEU A 33 -181.08 102.19 39.81
CA LEU A 33 -180.02 103.20 39.66
C LEU A 33 -178.79 102.95 40.55
N ALA A 34 -178.98 102.33 41.72
CA ALA A 34 -177.87 101.98 42.62
C ALA A 34 -177.04 100.80 42.09
N GLU A 35 -177.68 99.86 41.38
CA GLU A 35 -177.00 98.73 40.76
C GLU A 35 -176.11 99.17 39.59
N LEU A 36 -176.53 100.12 38.75
CA LEU A 36 -175.70 100.60 37.63
C LEU A 36 -174.40 101.27 38.11
N THR A 37 -174.49 102.09 39.17
CA THR A 37 -173.29 102.70 39.79
C THR A 37 -172.34 101.65 40.36
N SER A 38 -172.86 100.57 40.94
CA SER A 38 -172.05 99.44 41.42
C SER A 38 -171.32 98.71 40.28
N HIS A 39 -171.97 98.51 39.13
CA HIS A 39 -171.35 97.84 37.99
C HIS A 39 -170.25 98.70 37.35
N VAL A 40 -170.44 100.02 37.23
CA VAL A 40 -169.41 100.94 36.71
C VAL A 40 -168.19 100.98 37.63
N GLN A 41 -168.39 100.96 38.95
CA GLN A 41 -167.30 100.89 39.93
C GLN A 41 -166.51 99.57 39.80
N GLN A 42 -167.21 98.43 39.67
CA GLN A 42 -166.57 97.13 39.44
C GLN A 42 -165.77 97.09 38.14
N LEU A 43 -166.27 97.72 37.07
CA LEU A 43 -165.58 97.74 35.78
C LEU A 43 -164.30 98.60 35.84
N ALA A 44 -164.34 99.72 36.56
CA ALA A 44 -163.15 100.52 36.84
C ALA A 44 -162.11 99.77 37.68
N GLU A 45 -162.55 99.03 38.70
CA GLU A 45 -161.70 98.15 39.52
C GLU A 45 -161.03 97.07 38.67
N LEU A 46 -161.79 96.38 37.82
CA LEU A 46 -161.28 95.34 36.92
C LEU A 46 -160.29 95.90 35.88
N LEU A 47 -160.56 97.09 35.34
CA LEU A 47 -159.62 97.77 34.44
C LEU A 47 -158.32 98.17 35.15
N GLY A 48 -158.40 98.63 36.41
CA GLY A 48 -157.23 98.88 37.24
C GLY A 48 -156.41 97.62 37.50
N GLN A 49 -157.07 96.51 37.84
CA GLN A 49 -156.43 95.21 38.04
C GLN A 49 -155.77 94.67 36.76
N LEU A 50 -156.43 94.83 35.60
CA LEU A 50 -155.88 94.44 34.30
C LEU A 50 -154.65 95.27 33.96
N ALA A 51 -154.72 96.60 34.10
CA ALA A 51 -153.60 97.50 33.86
C ALA A 51 -152.39 97.14 34.75
N GLU A 52 -152.63 96.84 36.03
CA GLU A 52 -151.55 96.44 36.93
C GLU A 52 -150.96 95.06 36.59
N THR A 53 -151.80 94.11 36.17
CA THR A 53 -151.35 92.78 35.74
C THR A 53 -150.52 92.86 34.46
N VAL A 54 -150.95 93.67 33.49
CA VAL A 54 -150.21 93.94 32.24
C VAL A 54 -148.88 94.61 32.55
N ASN A 55 -148.85 95.61 33.44
CA ASN A 55 -147.62 96.30 33.82
C ASN A 55 -146.65 95.40 34.60
N LYS A 56 -147.16 94.47 35.43
CA LYS A 56 -146.37 93.39 36.03
C LYS A 56 -145.83 92.42 34.97
N GLY A 57 -146.62 92.15 33.93
CA GLY A 57 -146.22 91.36 32.77
C GLY A 57 -145.07 91.99 32.00
N PHE A 58 -145.18 93.27 31.63
CA PHE A 58 -144.10 94.02 30.95
C PHE A 58 -142.83 94.07 31.79
N ARG A 59 -142.92 94.33 33.10
CA ARG A 59 -141.74 94.27 33.99
C ARG A 59 -141.04 92.91 33.98
N ARG A 60 -141.79 91.80 34.07
CA ARG A 60 -141.19 90.45 33.96
C ARG A 60 -140.57 90.21 32.59
N ILE A 61 -141.15 90.77 31.54
CA ILE A 61 -140.61 90.64 30.18
C ILE A 61 -139.28 91.41 30.09
N ASP A 62 -139.21 92.65 30.57
CA ASP A 62 -137.98 93.43 30.61
C ASP A 62 -136.89 92.75 31.45
N GLU A 63 -137.23 92.23 32.64
CA GLU A 63 -136.31 91.46 33.48
C GLU A 63 -135.77 90.21 32.73
N ARG A 64 -136.62 89.51 31.99
CA ARG A 64 -136.19 88.36 31.17
C ARG A 64 -135.34 88.80 29.98
N PHE A 65 -135.64 89.92 29.32
CA PHE A 65 -134.82 90.46 28.24
C PHE A 65 -133.44 90.86 28.75
N MET A 66 -133.35 91.55 29.88
CA MET A 66 -132.08 91.91 30.52
C MET A 66 -131.28 90.66 30.91
N ASN A 67 -131.94 89.60 31.40
CA ASN A 67 -131.27 88.33 31.69
C ASN A 67 -130.75 87.64 30.41
N VAL A 68 -131.53 87.65 29.33
CA VAL A 68 -131.13 87.09 28.04
C VAL A 68 -129.97 87.88 27.44
N GLU A 69 -130.02 89.20 27.50
CA GLU A 69 -128.96 90.08 27.01
C GLU A 69 -127.65 89.86 27.77
N ALA A 70 -127.71 89.81 29.11
CA ALA A 70 -126.56 89.46 29.94
C ALA A 70 -125.99 88.07 29.61
N ARG A 71 -126.85 87.07 29.36
CA ARG A 71 -126.42 85.73 28.93
C ARG A 71 -125.83 85.71 27.53
N LEU A 72 -126.33 86.53 26.61
CA LEU A 72 -125.78 86.67 25.27
C LEU A 72 -124.40 87.34 25.29
N GLU A 73 -124.19 88.34 26.14
CA GLU A 73 -122.87 88.94 26.37
C GLU A 73 -121.90 87.93 26.98
N GLU A 74 -122.34 87.14 27.97
CA GLU A 74 -121.55 86.08 28.59
C GLU A 74 -121.17 84.99 27.57
N LEU A 75 -122.14 84.51 26.78
CA LEU A 75 -121.88 83.55 25.70
C LEU A 75 -120.94 84.12 24.65
N SER A 76 -121.09 85.38 24.27
CA SER A 76 -120.20 86.05 23.31
C SER A 76 -118.76 86.12 23.83
N ARG A 77 -118.59 86.37 25.14
CA ARG A 77 -117.28 86.35 25.80
C ARG A 77 -116.67 84.94 25.80
N ILE A 78 -117.44 83.93 26.17
CA ILE A 78 -116.98 82.52 26.18
C ILE A 78 -116.60 82.08 24.77
N VAL A 79 -117.39 82.41 23.74
CA VAL A 79 -117.08 82.08 22.35
C VAL A 79 -115.80 82.78 21.88
N ALA A 80 -115.60 84.04 22.25
CA ALA A 80 -114.37 84.76 21.94
C ALA A 80 -113.15 84.11 22.62
N GLU A 81 -113.27 83.73 23.90
CA GLU A 81 -112.22 83.04 24.65
C GLU A 81 -111.90 81.66 24.05
N HIS A 82 -112.91 80.85 23.76
CA HIS A 82 -112.73 79.57 23.08
C HIS A 82 -112.14 79.73 21.68
N SER A 83 -112.46 80.79 20.95
CA SER A 83 -111.85 81.06 19.64
C SER A 83 -110.35 81.37 19.78
N VAL A 84 -109.95 82.08 20.83
CA VAL A 84 -108.53 82.32 21.13
C VAL A 84 -107.84 81.01 21.53
N GLN A 85 -108.42 80.23 22.45
CA GLN A 85 -107.89 78.92 22.85
C GLN A 85 -107.79 77.95 21.65
N GLN A 86 -108.77 77.95 20.74
CA GLN A 86 -108.72 77.17 19.51
C GLN A 86 -107.56 77.59 18.60
N ARG A 87 -107.28 78.89 18.46
CA ARG A 87 -106.13 79.36 17.68
C ARG A 87 -104.80 78.97 18.33
N GLU A 88 -104.69 79.08 19.65
CA GLU A 88 -103.49 78.70 20.38
C GLU A 88 -103.21 77.20 20.29
N THR A 89 -104.22 76.36 20.51
CA THR A 89 -104.12 74.90 20.35
C THR A 89 -103.80 74.53 18.90
N THR A 90 -104.39 75.19 17.91
CA THR A 90 -104.05 74.98 16.48
C THR A 90 -102.59 75.35 16.20
N ALA A 91 -102.08 76.44 16.78
CA ALA A 91 -100.69 76.84 16.64
C ALA A 91 -99.72 75.86 17.33
N GLN A 92 -100.09 75.35 18.51
CA GLN A 92 -99.32 74.32 19.22
C GLN A 92 -99.28 73.01 18.43
N ILE A 93 -100.41 72.57 17.87
CA ILE A 93 -100.47 71.40 17.00
C ILE A 93 -99.55 71.60 15.80
N ALA A 94 -99.61 72.75 15.13
CA ALA A 94 -98.73 73.04 13.98
C ALA A 94 -97.24 72.99 14.37
N ALA A 95 -96.86 73.56 15.52
CA ALA A 95 -95.50 73.52 16.03
C ALA A 95 -95.05 72.09 16.39
N LEU A 96 -95.93 71.29 17.01
CA LEU A 96 -95.66 69.88 17.31
C LEU A 96 -95.51 69.05 16.04
N THR A 97 -96.34 69.27 15.03
CA THR A 97 -96.22 68.60 13.73
C THR A 97 -94.91 68.94 13.05
N GLU A 98 -94.46 70.20 13.12
CA GLU A 98 -93.17 70.58 12.54
C GLU A 98 -91.99 69.96 13.29
N ARG A 99 -92.06 69.91 14.62
CA ARG A 99 -91.08 69.18 15.43
C ARG A 99 -91.08 67.68 15.11
N GLU A 100 -92.24 67.08 14.91
CA GLU A 100 -92.37 65.68 14.50
C GLU A 100 -91.67 65.45 13.16
N ARG A 101 -91.93 66.29 12.14
CA ARG A 101 -91.22 66.21 10.84
C ARG A 101 -89.71 66.33 11.00
N ALA A 102 -89.24 67.29 11.80
CA ALA A 102 -87.82 67.47 12.06
C ALA A 102 -87.18 66.25 12.75
N MET A 103 -87.87 65.64 13.73
CA MET A 103 -87.42 64.41 14.36
C MET A 103 -87.40 63.23 13.38
N THR A 104 -88.43 63.09 12.54
CA THR A 104 -88.47 62.03 11.51
C THR A 104 -87.30 62.16 10.56
N SER A 105 -87.02 63.38 10.06
CA SER A 105 -85.87 63.62 9.19
C SER A 105 -84.53 63.31 9.89
N HIS A 106 -84.40 63.65 11.18
CA HIS A 106 -83.20 63.32 11.95
C HIS A 106 -83.02 61.80 12.13
N ILE A 107 -84.11 61.07 12.41
CA ILE A 107 -84.10 59.61 12.53
C ILE A 107 -83.72 58.96 11.19
N GLU A 108 -84.25 59.46 10.07
CA GLU A 108 -83.86 59.00 8.73
C GLU A 108 -82.37 59.23 8.45
N GLY A 109 -81.85 60.40 8.85
CA GLY A 109 -80.43 60.73 8.76
C GLY A 109 -79.55 59.78 9.58
N LEU A 110 -79.91 59.53 10.84
CA LEU A 110 -79.22 58.57 11.71
C LEU A 110 -79.28 57.15 11.16
N ALA A 111 -80.44 56.72 10.63
CA ALA A 111 -80.60 55.40 10.01
C ALA A 111 -79.74 55.25 8.74
N SER A 112 -79.50 56.34 7.99
CA SER A 112 -78.59 56.32 6.86
C SER A 112 -77.13 56.23 7.30
N GLN A 113 -76.71 57.02 8.30
CA GLN A 113 -75.37 56.94 8.89
C GLN A 113 -75.10 55.55 9.49
N GLN A 114 -76.09 54.97 10.16
CA GLN A 114 -75.99 53.63 10.71
C GLN A 114 -75.81 52.57 9.61
N ARG A 115 -76.48 52.71 8.46
CA ARG A 115 -76.27 51.81 7.31
C ARG A 115 -74.86 51.95 6.74
N GLU A 116 -74.38 53.19 6.58
CA GLU A 116 -73.04 53.45 6.05
C GLU A 116 -71.95 52.88 6.97
N THR A 117 -72.05 53.10 8.28
CA THR A 117 -71.13 52.52 9.26
C THR A 117 -71.16 50.99 9.26
N TRP A 118 -72.33 50.35 9.13
CA TRP A 118 -72.43 48.91 8.93
C TRP A 118 -71.71 48.42 7.67
N THR A 119 -71.83 49.14 6.54
CA THR A 119 -71.11 48.78 5.32
C THR A 119 -69.60 48.92 5.46
N GLN A 120 -69.12 49.94 6.16
CA GLN A 120 -67.69 50.12 6.45
C GLN A 120 -67.16 49.02 7.38
N ILE A 121 -67.89 48.66 8.43
CA ILE A 121 -67.54 47.55 9.33
C ILE A 121 -67.46 46.24 8.54
N ALA A 122 -68.41 45.98 7.66
CA ALA A 122 -68.39 44.77 6.81
C ALA A 122 -67.15 44.74 5.91
N ALA A 123 -66.82 45.86 5.25
CA ALA A 123 -65.63 45.95 4.40
C ALA A 123 -64.32 45.75 5.19
N LEU A 124 -64.20 46.38 6.36
CA LEU A 124 -63.03 46.19 7.24
C LEU A 124 -62.91 44.75 7.76
N THR A 125 -64.04 44.10 8.05
CA THR A 125 -64.04 42.69 8.47
C THR A 125 -63.54 41.78 7.35
N GLU A 126 -63.89 42.06 6.10
CA GLU A 126 -63.40 41.30 4.95
C GLU A 126 -61.91 41.54 4.71
N GLN A 127 -61.46 42.80 4.78
CA GLN A 127 -60.04 43.13 4.69
C GLN A 127 -59.23 42.45 5.82
N GLN A 128 -59.78 42.38 7.03
CA GLN A 128 -59.16 41.67 8.15
C GLN A 128 -59.06 40.17 7.89
N ARG A 129 -60.08 39.56 7.27
CA ARG A 129 -60.03 38.14 6.85
C ARG A 129 -58.95 37.91 5.81
N GLU A 130 -58.88 38.75 4.78
CA GLU A 130 -57.90 38.62 3.71
C GLU A 130 -56.46 38.75 4.24
N THR A 131 -56.20 39.78 5.05
CA THR A 131 -54.89 39.97 5.69
C THR A 131 -54.52 38.81 6.61
N THR A 132 -55.48 38.26 7.36
CA THR A 132 -55.25 37.07 8.19
C THR A 132 -54.88 35.86 7.33
N ALA A 133 -55.56 35.65 6.20
CA ALA A 133 -55.24 34.57 5.27
C ALA A 133 -53.85 34.73 4.63
N GLN A 134 -53.47 35.96 4.26
CA GLN A 134 -52.14 36.26 3.74
C GLN A 134 -51.04 36.00 4.78
N ILE A 135 -51.26 36.38 6.05
CA ILE A 135 -50.34 36.10 7.14
C ILE A 135 -50.15 34.58 7.31
N LEU A 136 -51.23 33.80 7.33
CA LEU A 136 -51.13 32.35 7.44
C LEU A 136 -50.35 31.72 6.27
N ALA A 137 -50.59 32.18 5.05
CA ALA A 137 -49.86 31.71 3.87
C ALA A 137 -48.36 32.05 3.93
N LEU A 138 -48.02 33.25 4.39
CA LEU A 138 -46.63 33.67 4.59
C LEU A 138 -45.94 32.85 5.70
N THR A 139 -46.63 32.58 6.80
CA THR A 139 -46.11 31.71 7.86
C THR A 139 -45.80 30.32 7.34
N GLU A 140 -46.70 29.72 6.55
CA GLU A 140 -46.45 28.40 5.93
C GLU A 140 -45.26 28.45 4.95
N GLN A 141 -45.12 29.54 4.19
CA GLN A 141 -43.94 29.72 3.33
C GLN A 141 -42.64 29.83 4.12
N ILE A 142 -42.64 30.56 5.25
CA ILE A 142 -41.48 30.66 6.14
C ILE A 142 -41.11 29.29 6.69
N GLU A 143 -42.07 28.52 7.21
CA GLU A 143 -41.82 27.17 7.73
C GLU A 143 -41.21 26.24 6.66
N ARG A 144 -41.68 26.32 5.41
CA ARG A 144 -41.10 25.55 4.29
C ARG A 144 -39.66 25.97 3.98
N VAL A 145 -39.38 27.28 3.99
CA VAL A 145 -38.03 27.79 3.75
C VAL A 145 -37.09 27.38 4.89
N GLU A 146 -37.52 27.45 6.14
CA GLU A 146 -36.75 26.97 7.29
C GLU A 146 -36.41 25.48 7.17
N ALA A 147 -37.39 24.66 6.77
CA ALA A 147 -37.16 23.24 6.52
C ALA A 147 -36.15 22.99 5.38
N GLN A 148 -36.20 23.78 4.30
CA GLN A 148 -35.22 23.70 3.21
C GLN A 148 -33.81 24.11 3.67
N ILE A 149 -33.69 25.18 4.46
CA ILE A 149 -32.42 25.63 5.04
C ILE A 149 -31.84 24.54 5.94
N ALA A 150 -32.65 23.91 6.79
CA ALA A 150 -32.21 22.82 7.66
C ALA A 150 -31.70 21.62 6.84
N ALA A 151 -32.42 21.24 5.77
CA ALA A 151 -32.01 20.15 4.87
C ALA A 151 -30.70 20.46 4.14
N LEU A 152 -30.55 21.69 3.63
CA LEU A 152 -29.30 22.14 3.00
C LEU A 152 -28.14 22.15 3.99
N THR A 153 -28.36 22.60 5.22
CA THR A 153 -27.34 22.61 6.28
C THR A 153 -26.88 21.18 6.63
N ALA A 154 -27.81 20.23 6.71
CA ALA A 154 -27.47 18.83 6.91
C ALA A 154 -26.66 18.27 5.72
N ARG A 155 -27.03 18.64 4.49
CA ARG A 155 -26.32 18.21 3.29
C ARG A 155 -24.91 18.79 3.20
N THR A 156 -24.72 20.07 3.56
CA THR A 156 -23.39 20.69 3.60
C THR A 156 -22.50 20.01 4.64
N ALA A 157 -23.02 19.72 5.84
CA ALA A 157 -22.27 18.97 6.86
C ALA A 157 -21.86 17.56 6.36
N GLN A 158 -22.74 16.88 5.63
CA GLN A 158 -22.41 15.58 5.02
C GLN A 158 -21.29 15.70 3.97
N VAL A 159 -21.34 16.73 3.12
CA VAL A 159 -20.31 16.97 2.10
C VAL A 159 -18.96 17.32 2.75
N GLU A 160 -18.95 18.14 3.80
CA GLU A 160 -17.74 18.45 4.58
C GLU A 160 -17.12 17.19 5.18
N ALA A 161 -17.93 16.30 5.75
CA ALA A 161 -17.46 15.02 6.27
C ALA A 161 -16.86 14.12 5.16
N GLN A 162 -17.47 14.09 3.96
CA GLN A 162 -16.93 13.37 2.81
C GLN A 162 -15.60 13.95 2.34
N ILE A 163 -15.47 15.28 2.27
CA ILE A 163 -14.22 15.95 1.91
C ILE A 163 -13.12 15.63 2.92
N ALA A 164 -13.43 15.65 4.22
CA ALA A 164 -12.47 15.29 5.26
C ALA A 164 -11.99 13.84 5.10
N ALA A 165 -12.90 12.90 4.86
CA ALA A 165 -12.55 11.50 4.63
C ALA A 165 -11.66 11.29 3.38
N LEU A 166 -12.00 11.95 2.26
CA LEU A 166 -11.20 11.91 1.03
C LEU A 166 -9.81 12.53 1.24
N THR A 167 -9.71 13.59 2.03
CA THR A 167 -8.43 14.23 2.37
C THR A 167 -7.54 13.28 3.16
N GLU A 168 -8.09 12.53 4.11
CA GLU A 168 -7.34 11.53 4.87
C GLU A 168 -6.89 10.37 3.98
N GLN A 169 -7.77 9.86 3.11
CA GLN A 169 -7.41 8.83 2.14
C GLN A 169 -6.28 9.33 1.18
N GLN A 170 -6.31 10.60 0.79
CA GLN A 170 -5.23 11.20 0.00
C GLN A 170 -3.91 11.27 0.76
N ARG A 171 -3.93 11.56 2.07
CA ARG A 171 -2.72 11.50 2.91
C ARG A 171 -2.16 10.10 3.00
N GLU A 172 -3.02 9.10 3.23
CA GLU A 172 -2.60 7.70 3.35
C GLU A 172 -1.97 7.19 2.04
N THR A 173 -2.62 7.43 0.91
CA THR A 173 -2.09 7.07 -0.42
C THR A 173 -0.76 7.77 -0.71
N SER A 174 -0.62 9.05 -0.35
CA SER A 174 0.65 9.77 -0.49
C SER A 174 1.76 9.16 0.37
N ALA A 175 1.45 8.73 1.60
CA ALA A 175 2.40 8.05 2.47
C ALA A 175 2.83 6.68 1.92
N GLN A 176 1.90 5.91 1.34
CA GLN A 176 2.19 4.64 0.67
C GLN A 176 3.11 4.84 -0.54
N ILE A 177 2.87 5.87 -1.36
CA ILE A 177 3.73 6.21 -2.50
C ILE A 177 5.15 6.55 -2.03
N ALA A 178 5.29 7.35 -0.97
CA ALA A 178 6.60 7.69 -0.40
C ALA A 178 7.35 6.43 0.11
N ALA A 179 6.64 5.52 0.78
CA ALA A 179 7.21 4.26 1.26
C ALA A 179 7.66 3.35 0.10
N LEU A 180 6.87 3.25 -0.97
CA LEU A 180 7.24 2.51 -2.17
C LEU A 180 8.46 3.11 -2.87
N THR A 181 8.52 4.44 -2.96
CA THR A 181 9.68 5.16 -3.54
C THR A 181 10.95 4.83 -2.78
N ALA A 182 10.93 4.93 -1.44
CA ALA A 182 12.07 4.58 -0.60
C ALA A 182 12.45 3.09 -0.68
N ARG A 183 11.50 2.19 -1.00
CA ARG A 183 11.80 0.78 -1.25
C ARG A 183 12.49 0.58 -2.59
N MET A 184 12.06 1.30 -3.64
CA MET A 184 12.71 1.25 -4.95
C MET A 184 14.15 1.74 -4.88
N GLU A 185 14.42 2.86 -4.21
CA GLU A 185 15.79 3.38 -4.00
C GLU A 185 16.70 2.35 -3.31
N ARG A 186 16.19 1.61 -2.32
CA ARG A 186 16.96 0.53 -1.66
C ARG A 186 17.26 -0.63 -2.62
N VAL A 187 16.29 -1.01 -3.45
CA VAL A 187 16.49 -2.07 -4.46
C VAL A 187 17.52 -1.64 -5.49
N GLU A 188 17.47 -0.40 -5.97
CA GLU A 188 18.47 0.15 -6.88
C GLU A 188 19.88 0.13 -6.26
N ALA A 189 20.02 0.52 -5.00
CA ALA A 189 21.29 0.44 -4.28
C ALA A 189 21.79 -1.01 -4.12
N GLN A 190 20.90 -1.97 -3.88
CA GLN A 190 21.26 -3.40 -3.82
C GLN A 190 21.72 -3.92 -5.18
N ILE A 191 21.04 -3.54 -6.27
CA ILE A 191 21.44 -3.90 -7.63
C ILE A 191 22.84 -3.35 -7.93
N ALA A 192 23.09 -2.07 -7.65
CA ALA A 192 24.41 -1.46 -7.85
C ALA A 192 25.51 -2.19 -7.07
N SER A 193 25.26 -2.57 -5.82
CA SER A 193 26.21 -3.35 -5.01
C SER A 193 26.45 -4.76 -5.58
N LEU A 194 25.42 -5.42 -6.10
CA LEU A 194 25.57 -6.72 -6.74
C LEU A 194 26.37 -6.62 -8.04
N THR A 195 26.13 -5.59 -8.86
CA THR A 195 26.91 -5.32 -10.07
C THR A 195 28.39 -5.15 -9.74
N GLU A 196 28.72 -4.33 -8.75
CA GLU A 196 30.12 -4.12 -8.34
C GLU A 196 30.77 -5.41 -7.78
N ARG A 197 30.00 -6.28 -7.12
CA ARG A 197 30.48 -7.60 -6.69
C ARG A 197 30.73 -8.53 -7.88
N MET A 198 29.88 -8.50 -8.90
CA MET A 198 30.06 -9.30 -10.12
C MET A 198 31.32 -8.87 -10.86
N GLU A 199 31.54 -7.57 -11.04
CA GLU A 199 32.76 -7.04 -11.67
C GLU A 199 34.04 -7.47 -10.93
N ARG A 200 34.01 -7.48 -9.58
CA ARG A 200 35.15 -8.00 -8.78
C ARG A 200 35.38 -9.48 -9.00
N VAL A 201 34.31 -10.29 -9.08
CA VAL A 201 34.42 -11.74 -9.33
C VAL A 201 34.97 -11.98 -10.74
N GLU A 202 34.50 -11.24 -11.74
CA GLU A 202 35.03 -11.32 -13.11
C GLU A 202 36.53 -11.00 -13.15
N ALA A 203 36.96 -9.94 -12.47
CA ALA A 203 38.38 -9.59 -12.35
C ALA A 203 39.21 -10.68 -11.65
N GLN A 204 38.67 -11.30 -10.59
CA GLN A 204 39.33 -12.42 -9.91
C GLN A 204 39.46 -13.64 -10.82
N ILE A 205 38.42 -13.96 -11.60
CA ILE A 205 38.46 -15.05 -12.57
C ILE A 205 39.54 -14.79 -13.61
N ALA A 206 39.59 -13.58 -14.19
CA ALA A 206 40.61 -13.20 -15.17
C ALA A 206 42.04 -13.35 -14.60
N SER A 207 42.27 -12.90 -13.37
CA SER A 207 43.57 -13.05 -12.70
C SER A 207 43.93 -14.52 -12.43
N LEU A 208 42.96 -15.36 -12.05
CA LEU A 208 43.19 -16.80 -11.88
C LEU A 208 43.51 -17.48 -13.20
N THR A 209 42.83 -17.11 -14.29
CA THR A 209 43.12 -17.61 -15.63
C THR A 209 44.55 -17.28 -16.05
N GLU A 210 45.00 -16.04 -15.90
CA GLU A 210 46.38 -15.64 -16.22
C GLU A 210 47.40 -16.44 -15.39
N ARG A 211 47.13 -16.63 -14.09
CA ARG A 211 47.99 -17.46 -13.22
C ARG A 211 48.05 -18.91 -13.68
N MET A 212 46.95 -19.47 -14.15
CA MET A 212 46.92 -20.84 -14.69
C MET A 212 47.76 -20.95 -15.95
N GLU A 213 47.64 -20.00 -16.90
CA GLU A 213 48.47 -19.97 -18.11
C GLU A 213 49.97 -19.87 -17.79
N GLN A 214 50.34 -19.07 -16.78
CA GLN A 214 51.72 -18.99 -16.29
C GLN A 214 52.20 -20.32 -15.71
N VAL A 215 51.38 -21.01 -14.91
CA VAL A 215 51.71 -22.32 -14.35
C VAL A 215 51.86 -23.36 -15.45
N GLU A 216 50.96 -23.39 -16.44
CA GLU A 216 51.07 -24.29 -17.60
C GLU A 216 52.38 -24.06 -18.36
N THR A 217 52.78 -22.81 -18.56
CA THR A 217 54.05 -22.45 -19.19
C THR A 217 55.26 -22.92 -18.36
N GLN A 218 55.21 -22.76 -17.03
CA GLN A 218 56.27 -23.25 -16.14
C GLN A 218 56.37 -24.78 -16.16
N ILE A 219 55.23 -25.49 -16.16
CA ILE A 219 55.20 -26.95 -16.26
C ILE A 219 55.82 -27.40 -17.60
N ALA A 220 55.45 -26.77 -18.72
CA ALA A 220 56.03 -27.07 -20.02
C ALA A 220 57.56 -26.89 -20.04
N LEU A 221 58.07 -25.82 -19.42
CA LEU A 221 59.51 -25.60 -19.28
C LEU A 221 60.18 -26.67 -18.41
N LEU A 222 59.57 -27.04 -17.28
CA LEU A 222 60.09 -28.09 -16.40
C LEU A 222 60.16 -29.45 -17.11
N VAL A 223 59.14 -29.80 -17.89
CA VAL A 223 59.13 -31.03 -18.71
C VAL A 223 60.31 -31.04 -19.68
N GLU A 224 60.59 -29.92 -20.35
CA GLU A 224 61.73 -29.80 -21.27
C GLU A 224 63.10 -29.88 -20.55
N ILE A 225 63.21 -29.33 -19.34
CA ILE A 225 64.41 -29.46 -18.50
C ILE A 225 64.63 -30.92 -18.09
N VAL A 226 63.58 -31.61 -17.63
CA VAL A 226 63.64 -33.03 -17.26
C VAL A 226 64.07 -33.87 -18.45
N ARG A 227 63.47 -33.65 -19.63
CA ARG A 227 63.86 -34.33 -20.87
C ARG A 227 65.35 -34.16 -21.19
N LYS A 228 65.88 -32.94 -21.10
CA LYS A 228 67.32 -32.67 -21.29
C LYS A 228 68.21 -33.31 -20.23
N HIS A 229 67.73 -33.42 -18.99
CA HIS A 229 68.46 -34.10 -17.94
C HIS A 229 68.50 -35.61 -18.18
N ASP A 230 67.40 -36.23 -18.63
CA ASP A 230 67.37 -37.64 -19.02
C ASP A 230 68.36 -37.93 -20.15
N GLU A 231 68.39 -37.11 -21.22
CA GLU A 231 69.38 -37.23 -22.29
C GLU A 231 70.84 -37.13 -21.78
N ARG A 232 71.10 -36.22 -20.82
CA ARG A 232 72.42 -36.09 -20.19
C ARG A 232 72.78 -37.30 -19.34
N LEU A 233 71.82 -37.86 -18.62
CA LEU A 233 72.03 -39.06 -17.80
C LEU A 233 72.34 -40.28 -18.69
N GLU A 234 71.61 -40.46 -19.80
CA GLU A 234 71.91 -41.50 -20.79
C GLU A 234 73.32 -41.33 -21.37
N HIS A 235 73.72 -40.10 -21.71
CA HIS A 235 75.06 -39.82 -22.21
C HIS A 235 76.16 -40.14 -21.17
N LEU A 236 75.95 -39.74 -19.91
CA LEU A 236 76.88 -40.02 -18.83
C LEU A 236 76.98 -41.52 -18.55
N ALA A 237 75.85 -42.24 -18.55
CA ALA A 237 75.82 -43.69 -18.40
C ALA A 237 76.66 -44.38 -19.50
N ALA A 238 76.48 -43.99 -20.76
CA ALA A 238 77.28 -44.50 -21.87
C ALA A 238 78.78 -44.14 -21.76
N MET A 239 79.12 -43.00 -21.15
CA MET A 239 80.51 -42.63 -20.89
C MET A 239 81.14 -43.49 -19.79
N VAL A 240 80.42 -43.74 -18.69
CA VAL A 240 80.86 -44.62 -17.61
C VAL A 240 81.11 -46.03 -18.14
N GLU A 241 80.18 -46.58 -18.91
CA GLU A 241 80.33 -47.92 -19.50
C GLU A 241 81.59 -48.02 -20.40
N ARG A 242 81.88 -46.97 -21.17
CA ARG A 242 83.13 -46.91 -21.97
C ARG A 242 84.38 -46.81 -21.10
N HIS A 243 84.32 -46.10 -19.98
CA HIS A 243 85.44 -46.00 -19.05
C HIS A 243 85.69 -47.32 -18.34
N ASP A 244 84.65 -48.04 -17.92
CA ASP A 244 84.78 -49.37 -17.32
C ASP A 244 85.48 -50.34 -18.28
N ARG A 245 85.05 -50.42 -19.55
CA ARG A 245 85.73 -51.22 -20.58
C ARG A 245 87.17 -50.79 -20.87
N ARG A 246 87.52 -49.52 -20.62
CA ARG A 246 88.91 -49.05 -20.73
C ARG A 246 89.73 -49.47 -19.52
N LEU A 247 89.16 -49.37 -18.32
CA LEU A 247 89.80 -49.80 -17.08
C LEU A 247 90.06 -51.30 -17.08
N GLU A 248 89.10 -52.13 -17.50
CA GLU A 248 89.28 -53.58 -17.66
C GLU A 248 90.50 -53.90 -18.54
N ARG A 249 90.63 -53.22 -19.69
CA ARG A 249 91.79 -53.40 -20.58
C ARG A 249 93.11 -52.97 -19.95
N VAL A 250 93.13 -51.86 -19.23
CA VAL A 250 94.34 -51.37 -18.56
C VAL A 250 94.75 -52.29 -17.42
N LEU A 251 93.79 -52.80 -16.65
CA LEU A 251 94.03 -53.77 -15.58
C LEU A 251 94.59 -55.08 -16.14
N GLY A 252 94.01 -55.61 -17.23
CA GLY A 252 94.53 -56.78 -17.93
C GLY A 252 96.00 -56.62 -18.35
N TRP A 253 96.29 -55.54 -19.08
CA TRP A 253 97.67 -55.23 -19.49
C TRP A 253 98.63 -55.07 -18.30
N SER A 254 98.18 -54.41 -17.22
CA SER A 254 99.01 -54.20 -16.03
C SER A 254 99.33 -55.52 -15.33
N LEU A 255 98.39 -56.46 -15.30
CA LEU A 255 98.59 -57.78 -14.70
C LEU A 255 99.60 -58.61 -15.53
N GLU A 256 99.51 -58.57 -16.86
CA GLU A 256 100.48 -59.21 -17.77
C GLU A 256 101.90 -58.66 -17.56
N VAL A 257 102.05 -57.34 -17.53
CA VAL A 257 103.35 -56.68 -17.27
C VAL A 257 103.89 -57.08 -15.90
N TRP A 258 103.05 -57.01 -14.87
CA TRP A 258 103.44 -57.42 -13.52
C TRP A 258 103.89 -58.87 -13.46
N ALA A 259 103.14 -59.79 -14.08
CA ALA A 259 103.45 -61.20 -14.13
C ALA A 259 104.78 -61.45 -14.85
N ARG A 260 105.05 -60.73 -15.93
CA ARG A 260 106.31 -60.80 -16.69
C ARG A 260 107.50 -60.36 -15.85
N ASP A 261 107.42 -59.19 -15.23
CA ASP A 261 108.50 -58.65 -14.39
C ASP A 261 108.75 -59.50 -13.15
N ARG A 262 107.68 -60.10 -12.60
CA ARG A 262 107.75 -60.90 -11.39
C ARG A 262 108.03 -62.37 -11.63
N ALA A 263 107.96 -62.88 -12.86
CA ALA A 263 108.22 -64.30 -13.16
C ALA A 263 109.54 -64.82 -12.53
N PRO A 264 110.69 -64.13 -12.60
CA PRO A 264 111.91 -64.58 -11.91
C PRO A 264 111.78 -64.66 -10.39
N ALA A 265 111.01 -63.75 -9.78
CA ALA A 265 110.78 -63.75 -8.34
C ALA A 265 109.72 -64.78 -7.90
N ILE A 266 108.73 -65.05 -8.76
CA ILE A 266 107.69 -66.06 -8.53
C ILE A 266 108.32 -67.44 -8.61
N PHE A 267 109.01 -67.78 -9.70
CA PHE A 267 109.54 -69.14 -9.90
C PHE A 267 110.97 -69.33 -9.39
N GLY A 268 111.69 -68.26 -9.05
CA GLY A 268 113.10 -68.32 -8.62
C GLY A 268 113.37 -69.12 -7.34
N ARG A 269 112.33 -69.48 -6.57
CA ARG A 269 112.45 -70.43 -5.45
C ARG A 269 112.61 -71.88 -5.91
N TRP A 270 112.14 -72.20 -7.12
CA TRP A 270 112.13 -73.54 -7.67
C TRP A 270 113.05 -73.70 -8.89
N MET A 271 113.41 -72.57 -9.54
CA MET A 271 114.22 -72.53 -10.75
C MET A 271 115.35 -71.51 -10.66
N GLU A 272 116.60 -71.95 -10.74
CA GLU A 272 117.75 -71.09 -10.92
C GLU A 272 117.76 -70.44 -12.31
N LYS A 273 118.29 -69.21 -12.38
CA LYS A 273 118.41 -68.43 -13.63
C LYS A 273 117.09 -68.29 -14.39
N THR A 274 115.97 -68.17 -13.66
CA THR A 274 114.66 -67.92 -14.28
C THR A 274 114.70 -66.63 -15.09
N GLN A 275 114.43 -66.74 -16.38
CA GLN A 275 114.38 -65.62 -17.33
C GLN A 275 113.14 -65.72 -18.20
N VAL A 276 112.46 -64.59 -18.38
CA VAL A 276 111.42 -64.48 -19.41
C VAL A 276 112.11 -64.49 -20.77
N VAL A 277 111.65 -65.39 -21.64
CA VAL A 277 112.20 -65.57 -22.98
C VAL A 277 111.52 -64.58 -23.92
N GLU A 278 112.32 -63.87 -24.71
CA GLU A 278 111.77 -62.92 -25.68
C GLU A 278 110.99 -63.65 -26.79
N PRO A 279 109.84 -63.11 -27.24
CA PRO A 279 109.04 -63.74 -28.31
C PRO A 279 109.83 -64.02 -29.60
N ALA A 280 110.83 -63.18 -29.92
CA ALA A 280 111.70 -63.39 -31.08
C ALA A 280 112.52 -64.70 -30.97
N GLU A 281 112.96 -65.04 -29.76
CA GLU A 281 113.71 -66.27 -29.47
C GLU A 281 112.80 -67.50 -29.57
N VAL A 282 111.62 -67.44 -28.96
CA VAL A 282 110.61 -68.50 -29.06
C VAL A 282 110.26 -68.75 -30.53
N ARG A 283 109.99 -67.68 -31.29
CA ARG A 283 109.67 -67.77 -32.73
C ARG A 283 110.82 -68.34 -33.55
N ARG A 284 112.08 -68.07 -33.21
CA ARG A 284 113.24 -68.62 -33.92
C ARG A 284 113.26 -70.14 -33.78
N ARG A 285 113.17 -70.65 -32.55
CA ARG A 285 113.17 -72.10 -32.27
C ARG A 285 111.93 -72.79 -32.82
N ALA A 286 110.75 -72.19 -32.63
CA ALA A 286 109.49 -72.81 -33.00
C ALA A 286 109.33 -72.96 -34.52
N ARG A 287 109.81 -72.00 -35.34
CA ARG A 287 109.70 -72.08 -36.81
C ARG A 287 110.48 -73.22 -37.45
N GLU A 288 111.47 -73.77 -36.75
CA GLU A 288 112.24 -74.91 -37.24
C GLU A 288 111.42 -76.22 -37.18
N VAL A 289 110.37 -76.27 -36.35
CA VAL A 289 109.64 -77.52 -36.05
C VAL A 289 108.13 -77.40 -36.27
N LEU A 290 107.54 -76.23 -36.01
CA LEU A 290 106.11 -76.01 -36.02
C LEU A 290 105.63 -75.36 -37.33
N SER A 291 104.35 -75.57 -37.66
CA SER A 291 103.69 -74.86 -38.76
C SER A 291 103.60 -73.36 -38.47
N ARG A 292 103.42 -72.54 -39.52
CA ARG A 292 103.29 -71.09 -39.35
C ARG A 292 102.12 -70.72 -38.40
N ASP A 293 101.01 -71.44 -38.50
CA ASP A 293 99.83 -71.19 -37.67
C ASP A 293 100.05 -71.63 -36.22
N ASP A 294 100.72 -72.76 -36.00
CA ASP A 294 101.06 -73.21 -34.64
C ASP A 294 102.10 -72.30 -33.97
N VAL A 295 103.03 -71.73 -34.74
CA VAL A 295 103.94 -70.69 -34.23
C VAL A 295 103.16 -69.45 -33.80
N HIS A 296 102.18 -69.02 -34.59
CA HIS A 296 101.33 -67.88 -34.20
C HIS A 296 100.55 -68.18 -32.92
N ARG A 297 99.90 -69.35 -32.83
CA ARG A 297 99.17 -69.77 -31.63
C ARG A 297 100.05 -69.86 -30.40
N LEU A 298 101.28 -70.40 -30.51
CA LEU A 298 102.21 -70.47 -29.39
C LEU A 298 102.67 -69.07 -28.94
N LEU A 299 102.84 -68.13 -29.87
CA LEU A 299 103.20 -66.75 -29.56
C LEU A 299 102.04 -65.92 -29.01
N ASP A 300 100.81 -66.45 -29.03
CA ASP A 300 99.67 -65.86 -28.32
C ASP A 300 99.74 -66.12 -26.81
N ALA A 301 100.68 -66.95 -26.33
CA ALA A 301 100.93 -67.11 -24.91
C ALA A 301 101.50 -65.83 -24.28
N ASP A 302 100.92 -65.41 -23.15
CA ASP A 302 101.28 -64.14 -22.50
C ASP A 302 102.77 -64.09 -22.12
N ILE A 303 103.26 -65.15 -21.48
CA ILE A 303 104.65 -65.22 -21.01
C ILE A 303 105.20 -66.62 -21.23
N ILE A 304 106.41 -66.68 -21.80
CA ILE A 304 107.22 -67.89 -21.81
C ILE A 304 108.48 -67.61 -21.01
N ALA A 305 108.76 -68.43 -20.01
CA ALA A 305 109.96 -68.32 -19.19
C ALA A 305 110.80 -69.60 -19.27
N SER A 306 112.08 -69.51 -18.95
CA SER A 306 112.96 -70.68 -18.85
C SER A 306 113.89 -70.54 -17.66
N GLY A 307 114.34 -71.66 -17.13
CA GLY A 307 115.29 -71.72 -16.02
C GLY A 307 115.70 -73.16 -15.73
N VAL A 308 116.58 -73.34 -14.76
CA VAL A 308 117.12 -74.65 -14.38
C VAL A 308 116.43 -75.12 -13.12
N LEU A 309 115.82 -76.30 -13.13
CA LEU A 309 115.12 -76.83 -11.96
C LEU A 309 116.10 -77.21 -10.85
N ASP A 310 115.94 -76.63 -9.66
CA ASP A 310 116.95 -76.75 -8.57
C ASP A 310 116.89 -78.08 -7.83
N GLU A 311 115.68 -78.59 -7.61
CA GLU A 311 115.43 -79.78 -6.79
C GLU A 311 115.52 -81.11 -7.59
N HIS A 312 115.75 -81.05 -8.90
CA HIS A 312 115.82 -82.23 -9.75
C HIS A 312 117.26 -82.73 -9.93
N PRO A 313 117.55 -84.04 -9.77
CA PRO A 313 118.92 -84.57 -9.79
C PRO A 313 119.71 -84.24 -11.07
N ALA A 314 119.02 -84.25 -12.21
CA ALA A 314 119.60 -83.94 -13.53
C ALA A 314 119.67 -82.44 -13.85
N ARG A 315 119.12 -81.57 -12.99
CA ARG A 315 119.00 -80.11 -13.19
C ARG A 315 118.61 -79.72 -14.63
N PRO A 316 117.47 -80.22 -15.16
CA PRO A 316 117.04 -79.93 -16.52
C PRO A 316 116.69 -78.44 -16.69
N THR A 317 116.84 -77.95 -17.92
CA THR A 317 116.30 -76.64 -18.29
C THR A 317 114.81 -76.79 -18.57
N VAL A 318 113.98 -76.21 -17.72
CA VAL A 318 112.52 -76.24 -17.83
C VAL A 318 112.01 -74.94 -18.40
N TRP A 319 110.99 -75.04 -19.25
CA TRP A 319 110.27 -73.92 -19.83
C TRP A 319 108.90 -73.81 -19.19
N LEU A 320 108.45 -72.59 -18.93
CA LEU A 320 107.11 -72.30 -18.46
C LEU A 320 106.35 -71.62 -19.58
N VAL A 321 105.15 -72.10 -19.87
CA VAL A 321 104.16 -71.31 -20.61
C VAL A 321 103.16 -70.80 -19.59
N ILE A 322 102.99 -69.49 -19.52
CA ILE A 322 102.21 -68.82 -18.48
C ILE A 322 101.10 -68.04 -19.15
N GLU A 323 99.87 -68.37 -18.78
CA GLU A 323 98.68 -67.57 -19.08
C GLU A 323 98.38 -66.65 -17.90
N VAL A 324 98.07 -65.38 -18.17
CA VAL A 324 97.79 -64.36 -17.16
C VAL A 324 96.34 -63.90 -17.28
N SER A 325 95.56 -64.16 -16.23
CA SER A 325 94.13 -63.82 -16.21
C SER A 325 93.73 -63.20 -14.88
N ALA A 326 92.95 -62.12 -14.91
CA ALA A 326 92.39 -61.54 -13.68
C ALA A 326 91.47 -62.55 -12.96
N THR A 327 90.74 -63.37 -13.74
CA THR A 327 89.86 -64.43 -13.24
C THR A 327 90.14 -65.74 -13.97
N ILE A 328 90.86 -66.64 -13.31
CA ILE A 328 91.24 -67.93 -13.86
C ILE A 328 90.01 -68.83 -14.03
N ASP A 329 89.69 -69.14 -15.28
CA ASP A 329 88.63 -70.07 -15.66
C ASP A 329 89.16 -71.37 -16.31
N ARG A 330 88.24 -72.23 -16.75
CA ARG A 330 88.61 -73.49 -17.41
C ARG A 330 89.27 -73.27 -18.77
N ASN A 331 88.92 -72.20 -19.47
CA ASN A 331 89.47 -71.88 -20.78
C ASN A 331 90.92 -71.40 -20.65
N ASP A 332 91.25 -70.64 -19.61
CA ASP A 332 92.63 -70.20 -19.33
C ASP A 332 93.56 -71.43 -19.15
N VAL A 333 93.08 -72.43 -18.40
CA VAL A 333 93.79 -73.71 -18.22
C VAL A 333 93.93 -74.46 -19.54
N GLN A 334 92.90 -74.47 -20.38
CA GLN A 334 92.95 -75.14 -21.67
C GLN A 334 93.92 -74.43 -22.63
N ARG A 335 93.92 -73.10 -22.69
CA ARG A 335 94.85 -72.31 -23.52
C ARG A 335 96.30 -72.62 -23.18
N VAL A 336 96.65 -72.60 -21.89
CA VAL A 336 98.03 -72.87 -21.49
C VAL A 336 98.46 -74.31 -21.78
N LEU A 337 97.54 -75.28 -21.70
CA LEU A 337 97.83 -76.66 -22.08
C LEU A 337 98.10 -76.80 -23.57
N GLU A 338 97.23 -76.22 -24.41
CA GLU A 338 97.39 -76.22 -25.87
C GLU A 338 98.73 -75.60 -26.27
N TRP A 339 99.08 -74.44 -25.71
CA TRP A 339 100.37 -73.79 -25.98
C TRP A 339 101.56 -74.58 -25.43
N SER A 340 101.43 -75.19 -24.25
CA SER A 340 102.49 -76.03 -23.68
C SER A 340 102.77 -77.23 -24.56
N GLU A 341 101.74 -77.91 -25.08
CA GLU A 341 101.92 -79.03 -26.01
C GLU A 341 102.62 -78.62 -27.31
N LEU A 342 102.34 -77.41 -27.83
CA LEU A 342 103.06 -76.86 -28.97
C LEU A 342 104.53 -76.61 -28.64
N LEU A 343 104.83 -75.95 -27.52
CA LEU A 343 106.20 -75.68 -27.10
C LEU A 343 106.98 -76.97 -26.82
N ARG A 344 106.31 -78.02 -26.32
CA ARG A 344 106.94 -79.33 -26.05
C ARG A 344 107.52 -80.01 -27.28
N ARG A 345 107.01 -79.69 -28.47
CA ARG A 345 107.59 -80.19 -29.74
C ARG A 345 108.92 -79.52 -30.07
N VAL A 346 109.19 -78.36 -29.47
CA VAL A 346 110.39 -77.54 -29.68
C VAL A 346 111.42 -77.78 -28.57
N VAL A 347 110.97 -77.93 -27.33
CA VAL A 347 111.81 -78.17 -26.14
C VAL A 347 111.19 -79.25 -25.25
N PRO A 348 111.95 -80.17 -24.64
CA PRO A 348 111.40 -81.39 -24.04
C PRO A 348 110.61 -81.18 -22.73
N ASP A 349 110.98 -80.16 -21.94
CA ASP A 349 110.44 -79.92 -20.59
C ASP A 349 109.69 -78.59 -20.53
N VAL A 350 108.35 -78.65 -20.58
CA VAL A 350 107.48 -77.47 -20.55
C VAL A 350 106.37 -77.65 -19.52
N ILE A 351 106.34 -76.78 -18.52
CA ILE A 351 105.32 -76.76 -17.49
C ILE A 351 104.26 -75.70 -17.84
N PRO A 352 102.98 -76.07 -17.96
CA PRO A 352 101.88 -75.13 -18.10
C PRO A 352 101.60 -74.42 -16.76
N VAL A 353 101.40 -73.11 -16.81
CA VAL A 353 101.11 -72.27 -15.65
C VAL A 353 99.97 -71.30 -15.95
N VAL A 354 99.01 -71.15 -15.04
CA VAL A 354 98.06 -70.03 -15.08
C VAL A 354 98.28 -69.16 -13.86
N LEU A 355 98.41 -67.85 -14.09
CA LEU A 355 98.62 -66.83 -13.09
C LEU A 355 97.42 -65.89 -13.04
N GLY A 356 96.90 -65.63 -11.85
CA GLY A 356 95.77 -64.73 -11.70
C GLY A 356 95.42 -64.36 -10.27
N GLU A 357 94.51 -63.39 -10.12
CA GLU A 357 94.10 -62.88 -8.80
C GLU A 357 92.98 -63.74 -8.19
N THR A 358 92.02 -64.14 -9.03
CA THR A 358 90.89 -64.98 -8.65
C THR A 358 90.87 -66.26 -9.48
N VAL A 359 90.31 -67.32 -8.91
CA VAL A 359 90.21 -68.64 -9.57
C VAL A 359 88.80 -69.15 -9.38
N THR A 360 88.11 -69.41 -10.49
CA THR A 360 86.80 -70.04 -10.49
C THR A 360 86.90 -71.51 -10.07
N GLU A 361 85.80 -72.10 -9.58
CA GLU A 361 85.79 -73.53 -9.24
C GLU A 361 86.15 -74.40 -10.45
N GLY A 362 85.62 -74.07 -11.63
CA GLY A 362 85.91 -74.77 -12.88
C GLY A 362 87.38 -74.70 -13.31
N GLY A 363 88.04 -73.54 -13.13
CA GLY A 363 89.47 -73.38 -13.38
C GLY A 363 90.33 -74.15 -12.38
N ARG A 364 89.95 -74.13 -11.09
CA ARG A 364 90.65 -74.89 -10.03
C ARG A 364 90.62 -76.40 -10.30
N SER A 365 89.45 -76.96 -10.60
CA SER A 365 89.32 -78.39 -10.89
C SER A 365 90.13 -78.77 -12.13
N ALA A 366 90.00 -78.00 -13.22
CA ALA A 366 90.72 -78.26 -14.47
C ALA A 366 92.25 -78.24 -14.29
N ALA A 367 92.77 -77.25 -13.56
CA ALA A 367 94.21 -77.15 -13.32
C ALA A 367 94.72 -78.32 -12.46
N SER A 368 93.96 -78.73 -11.44
CA SER A 368 94.31 -79.89 -10.61
C SER A 368 94.31 -81.19 -11.40
N GLU A 369 93.28 -81.44 -12.22
CA GLU A 369 93.16 -82.64 -13.06
C GLU A 369 94.29 -82.71 -14.10
N GLN A 370 94.60 -81.59 -14.73
CA GLN A 370 95.61 -81.52 -15.79
C GLN A 370 97.03 -81.27 -15.26
N ARG A 371 97.18 -81.16 -13.93
CA ARG A 371 98.42 -80.81 -13.24
C ARG A 371 99.10 -79.58 -13.85
N VAL A 372 98.29 -78.54 -14.04
CA VAL A 372 98.71 -77.20 -14.44
C VAL A 372 99.01 -76.42 -13.18
N VAL A 373 100.12 -75.68 -13.18
CA VAL A 373 100.51 -74.88 -12.03
C VAL A 373 99.58 -73.68 -11.92
N LEU A 374 99.02 -73.44 -10.74
CA LEU A 374 98.28 -72.22 -10.47
C LEU A 374 99.12 -71.26 -9.63
N VAL A 375 99.26 -70.03 -10.10
CA VAL A 375 99.88 -68.94 -9.35
C VAL A 375 98.81 -67.95 -8.95
N ARG A 376 98.59 -67.79 -7.63
CA ARG A 376 97.63 -66.83 -7.09
C ARG A 376 98.25 -66.01 -5.99
N ASN A 377 98.25 -64.69 -6.13
CA ASN A 377 98.80 -63.76 -5.14
C ASN A 377 100.23 -64.15 -4.68
N GLY A 378 101.08 -64.62 -5.61
CA GLY A 378 102.44 -65.08 -5.34
C GLY A 378 102.56 -66.46 -4.70
N SER A 379 101.45 -67.14 -4.41
CA SER A 379 101.44 -68.55 -3.98
C SER A 379 101.36 -69.46 -5.18
N ILE A 380 102.23 -70.47 -5.24
CA ILE A 380 102.23 -71.50 -6.28
C ILE A 380 101.55 -72.75 -5.75
N ILE A 381 100.62 -73.31 -6.52
CA ILE A 381 99.87 -74.52 -6.21
C ILE A 381 100.07 -75.53 -7.36
N GLY A 382 100.30 -76.80 -7.03
CA GLY A 382 100.44 -77.88 -8.01
C GLY A 382 101.82 -78.00 -8.66
N TRP A 383 102.83 -77.32 -8.13
CA TRP A 383 104.19 -77.29 -8.71
C TRP A 383 104.81 -78.69 -8.83
N THR A 384 104.81 -79.44 -7.73
CA THR A 384 105.44 -80.76 -7.67
C THR A 384 104.75 -81.73 -8.62
N GLU A 385 103.42 -81.76 -8.60
CA GLU A 385 102.60 -82.62 -9.45
C GLU A 385 102.78 -82.28 -10.93
N ALA A 386 102.97 -80.99 -11.25
CA ALA A 386 103.23 -80.53 -12.59
C ALA A 386 104.65 -80.93 -13.05
N VAL A 387 105.67 -80.73 -12.23
CA VAL A 387 107.05 -81.17 -12.54
C VAL A 387 107.08 -82.66 -12.86
N GLU A 388 106.45 -83.51 -12.02
CA GLU A 388 106.38 -84.96 -12.25
C GLU A 388 105.74 -85.35 -13.59
N ARG A 389 104.74 -84.60 -14.05
CA ARG A 389 104.03 -84.89 -15.30
C ARG A 389 104.74 -84.33 -16.53
N TRP A 390 105.31 -83.15 -16.39
CA TRP A 390 105.67 -82.31 -17.55
C TRP A 390 107.17 -82.27 -17.82
N VAL A 391 108.01 -82.65 -16.86
CA VAL A 391 109.47 -82.74 -17.00
C VAL A 391 109.84 -84.21 -17.19
N THR A 392 110.54 -84.53 -18.27
CA THR A 392 110.95 -85.90 -18.61
C THR A 392 112.38 -86.17 -18.13
N SER A 393 112.58 -87.27 -17.37
CA SER A 393 113.92 -87.70 -16.97
C SER A 393 114.76 -88.02 -18.21
N SER A 394 115.75 -87.20 -18.52
CA SER A 394 116.83 -87.58 -19.42
C SER A 394 117.57 -88.76 -18.80
N ALA A 395 117.45 -89.93 -19.43
CA ALA A 395 117.76 -91.24 -18.88
C ALA A 395 119.15 -91.39 -18.22
N SER A 396 119.17 -92.00 -17.04
CA SER A 396 119.54 -93.41 -16.91
C SER A 396 118.75 -94.06 -15.78
#